data_AF-C8XPC0-F1
#
_entry.id   AF-C8XPC0-F1
#
_cell.length_a   1.000
_cell.length_b   1.000
_cell.length_c   1.000
_cell.angle_alpha   90.00
_cell.angle_beta   90.00
_cell.angle_gamma   90.00
#
_symmetry.space_group_name_H-M   'P 1'
#
loop_
_entity.id
_entity.type
_entity.pdbx_description
1 polymer ?
#
loop_
_entity_poly.entity_id
_entity_poly.type
_entity_poly.pdbx_seq_one_letter_code
_entity_poly.pdbx_strand_id
1 'polypeptide(L)' 'MSLINKKVSDFTVQAYQNGEFKEVTLESIKGHWSVFVFYPADFTFVCPTELGDL' A
#
# COMPACT_ATOMS: atom_id res chain seq x y z
N MET A 1 -14.85 -6.12 12.78
CA MET A 1 -15.16 -4.70 13.07
C MET A 1 -14.46 -3.84 12.04
N SER A 2 -15.16 -2.87 11.45
CA SER A 2 -14.58 -1.95 10.47
C SER A 2 -13.53 -1.03 11.11
N LEU A 3 -12.54 -0.60 10.33
CA LEU A 3 -11.49 0.36 10.73
C LEU A 3 -11.85 1.81 10.34
N ILE A 4 -13.09 2.06 9.91
CA ILE A 4 -13.51 3.41 9.49
C ILE A 4 -13.35 4.43 10.63
N ASN A 5 -12.86 5.63 10.28
CA ASN A 5 -12.57 6.73 11.20
C ASN A 5 -11.54 6.43 12.31
N LYS A 6 -10.76 5.33 12.16
CA LYS A 6 -9.60 5.07 13.01
C LYS A 6 -8.34 5.58 12.34
N LYS A 7 -7.39 6.06 13.15
CA LYS A 7 -6.05 6.42 12.68
C LYS A 7 -5.30 5.15 12.27
N VAL A 8 -4.59 5.22 11.15
CA VAL A 8 -3.67 4.17 10.70
C VAL A 8 -2.61 3.91 11.78
N SER A 9 -2.35 2.63 12.04
CA SER A 9 -1.31 2.17 12.97
C SER A 9 0.09 2.49 12.43
N ASP A 10 1.05 2.60 13.33
CA ASP A 10 2.45 2.79 12.94
C ASP A 10 2.93 1.58 12.13
N PHE A 11 3.65 1.84 11.04
CA PHE A 11 4.19 0.82 10.15
C PHE A 11 5.50 1.30 9.53
N THR A 12 6.38 0.33 9.27
CA THR A 12 7.60 0.51 8.47
C THR A 12 7.71 -0.71 7.57
N VAL A 13 7.68 -0.47 6.26
CA VAL A 13 7.73 -1.55 5.26
C VAL A 13 8.67 -1.17 4.13
N GLN A 14 9.28 -2.18 3.51
CA GLN A 14 10.04 -1.99 2.28
C GLN A 14 9.09 -2.05 1.08
N ALA A 15 9.15 -1.05 0.22
CA ALA A 15 8.39 -0.95 -1.01
C ALA A 15 9.35 -0.94 -2.20
N TYR A 16 8.91 -1.52 -3.32
CA TYR A 16 9.60 -1.41 -4.59
C TYR A 16 8.94 -0.32 -5.43
N GLN A 17 9.69 0.71 -5.82
CA GLN A 17 9.19 1.82 -6.63
C GLN A 17 10.27 2.27 -7.62
N ASN A 18 9.91 2.37 -8.90
CA ASN A 18 10.78 2.87 -9.98
C ASN A 18 12.15 2.17 -10.08
N GLY A 19 12.22 0.86 -9.82
CA GLY A 19 13.48 0.11 -9.90
C GLY A 19 14.27 0.02 -8.59
N GLU A 20 13.81 0.68 -7.53
CA GLU A 20 14.55 0.78 -6.27
C GLU A 20 13.70 0.34 -5.08
N PHE A 21 14.37 -0.17 -4.05
CA PHE A 21 13.76 -0.41 -2.75
C PHE A 21 13.77 0.87 -1.92
N LYS A 22 12.61 1.24 -1.38
CA LYS A 22 12.43 2.40 -0.51
C LYS A 22 11.69 1.98 0.74
N GLU A 23 12.04 2.60 1.87
CA GLU A 23 11.31 2.43 3.11
C GLU A 23 10.09 3.37 3.12
N VAL A 24 8.91 2.82 3.40
CA VAL A 24 7.67 3.58 3.55
C VAL A 24 7.22 3.47 5.00
N THR A 25 7.03 4.63 5.62
CA THR A 25 6.57 4.74 7.01
C THR A 25 5.25 5.51 7.10
N LEU A 26 4.64 5.53 8.29
CA LEU A 26 3.52 6.41 8.59
C LEU A 26 3.85 7.88 8.30
N GLU A 27 5.11 8.30 8.44
CA GLU A 27 5.52 9.68 8.17
C GLU A 27 5.57 9.99 6.67
N SER A 28 6.00 9.02 5.86
CA SER A 28 6.07 9.15 4.39
C SER A 28 4.71 9.46 3.75
N ILE A 29 3.61 9.10 4.41
CA ILE A 29 2.24 9.29 3.91
C ILE A 29 1.51 10.50 4.52
N LYS A 30 2.08 11.17 5.52
CA LYS A 30 1.46 12.34 6.16
C LYS A 30 1.40 13.50 5.16
N GLY A 31 0.30 14.26 5.21
CA GLY A 31 0.11 15.44 4.34
C GLY A 31 -0.41 15.12 2.94
N HIS A 32 -0.56 13.84 2.60
CA HIS A 32 -1.12 13.38 1.35
C HIS A 32 -2.34 12.48 1.59
N TRP A 33 -3.31 12.53 0.67
CA TRP A 33 -4.32 11.49 0.60
C TRP A 33 -3.66 10.21 0.12
N SER A 34 -3.84 9.14 0.90
CA SER A 34 -3.18 7.85 0.66
C SER A 34 -4.21 6.75 0.54
N VAL A 35 -4.01 5.85 -0.41
CA VAL A 35 -4.84 4.67 -0.65
C VAL A 35 -3.99 3.43 -0.41
N PHE A 36 -4.46 2.54 0.46
CA PHE A 36 -3.82 1.26 0.75
C PHE A 36 -4.62 0.15 0.07
N VAL A 37 -4.03 -0.46 -0.95
CA VAL A 37 -4.62 -1.59 -1.68
C VAL A 37 -3.91 -2.87 -1.24
N PHE A 38 -4.64 -3.79 -0.62
CA PHE A 38 -4.13 -5.08 -0.20
C PHE A 38 -4.64 -6.15 -1.17
N TYR A 39 -3.73 -6.93 -1.74
CA TYR A 39 -4.03 -8.04 -2.63
C TYR A 39 -3.33 -9.32 -2.10
N PRO A 40 -3.81 -10.52 -2.48
CA PRO A 40 -3.47 -11.75 -1.77
C PRO A 40 -2.02 -12.22 -1.98
N ALA A 41 -1.52 -12.19 -3.21
CA ALA A 41 -0.14 -12.55 -3.53
C ALA A 41 0.22 -12.16 -4.97
N ASP A 42 1.50 -11.82 -5.16
CA ASP A 42 2.12 -11.64 -6.47
C ASP A 42 2.05 -12.94 -7.28
N PHE A 43 1.99 -12.82 -8.62
CA PHE A 43 1.99 -13.96 -9.56
C PHE A 43 0.80 -14.93 -9.43
N THR A 44 -0.36 -14.43 -8.99
CA THR A 44 -1.61 -15.20 -8.96
C THR A 44 -2.52 -14.87 -10.16
N PHE A 45 -3.47 -15.78 -10.46
CA PHE A 45 -4.33 -15.70 -11.65
C PHE A 45 -5.36 -14.56 -11.62
N VAL A 46 -5.63 -14.00 -10.44
CA VAL A 46 -6.50 -12.84 -10.23
C VAL A 46 -5.63 -11.72 -9.65
N CYS A 47 -4.74 -11.11 -10.43
CA CYS A 47 -4.29 -9.71 -10.27
C CYS A 47 -3.19 -9.30 -11.29
N PRO A 48 -3.51 -9.19 -12.58
CA PRO A 48 -2.85 -8.14 -13.38
C PRO A 48 -3.80 -7.01 -13.77
N THR A 49 -5.12 -7.20 -13.65
CA THR A 49 -6.11 -6.20 -14.07
C THR A 49 -6.38 -5.13 -13.02
N GLU A 50 -6.42 -5.47 -11.72
CA GLU A 50 -6.73 -4.48 -10.66
C GLU A 50 -5.56 -3.51 -10.42
N LEU A 51 -4.32 -3.93 -10.67
CA LEU A 51 -3.14 -3.07 -10.56
C LEU A 51 -2.95 -2.16 -11.79
N GLY A 52 -3.57 -2.48 -12.93
CA GLY A 52 -3.49 -1.67 -14.14
C GLY A 52 -4.58 -0.59 -14.25
N ASP A 53 -5.65 -0.69 -13.47
CA ASP A 53 -6.79 0.25 -13.46
C ASP A 53 -6.65 1.36 -12.41
N LEU A 54 -5.70 1.21 -11.48
CA LEU A 54 -5.30 2.21 -10.47
C LEU A 54 -4.36 3.28 -11.05
#